data_AF-A0A3D4R721-F1
#
_entry.id   AF-A0A3D4R721-F1
#
_cell.length_a   1.000
_cell.length_b   1.000
_cell.length_c   1.000
_cell.angle_alpha   90.00
_cell.angle_beta   90.00
_cell.angle_gamma   90.00
#
_symmetry.space_group_name_H-M   'P 1'
#
loop_
_entity.id
_entity.type
_entity.pdbx_description
1 polymer ?
#
loop_
_entity_poly.entity_id
_entity_poly.type
_entity_poly.pdbx_seq_one_letter_code
_entity_poly.pdbx_strand_id
1 'polypeptide(L)'
;MNTAAIYIKTNPEIKAKAQKIAKELGLSLSALVNAWLKQLVRTKTVTFSTSAEEPSEYLKKLMKQAEKDYQKGNTSPAFKTGEEAVAWLKKQGV
;
A
#
# COMPACT_ATOMS: atom_id res chain seq x y z
N MET A 1 -19.36 -17.64 14.58
CA MET A 1 -18.01 -17.19 14.18
C MET A 1 -17.04 -18.32 14.48
N ASN A 2 -16.35 -18.85 13.48
CA ASN A 2 -15.28 -19.83 13.70
C ASN A 2 -13.99 -19.05 13.92
N THR A 3 -13.55 -18.98 15.17
CA THR A 3 -12.29 -18.34 15.55
C THR A 3 -11.26 -19.40 15.89
N ALA A 4 -10.03 -19.23 15.40
CA ALA A 4 -8.88 -20.03 15.78
C ALA A 4 -7.92 -19.19 16.63
N ALA A 5 -7.31 -19.79 17.64
CA ALA A 5 -6.31 -19.14 18.47
C ALA A 5 -4.90 -19.34 17.88
N ILE A 6 -4.08 -18.29 17.91
CA ILE A 6 -2.67 -18.35 17.50
C ILE A 6 -1.83 -18.01 18.73
N TYR A 7 -0.96 -18.94 19.14
CA TYR A 7 0.00 -18.73 20.22
C TYR A 7 1.39 -18.45 19.66
N ILE A 8 1.94 -17.27 19.95
CA ILE A 8 3.24 -16.81 19.43
C ILE A 8 4.17 -16.53 20.62
N LYS A 9 5.30 -17.24 20.67
CA LYS A 9 6.39 -16.92 21.59
C LYS A 9 7.24 -15.79 20.99
N THR A 10 7.53 -14.77 21.78
CA THR A 10 8.38 -13.65 21.38
C THR A 10 9.04 -13.00 22.61
N ASN A 11 10.02 -12.14 22.38
CA ASN A 11 10.67 -11.38 23.44
C ASN A 11 9.64 -10.40 24.09
N PRO A 12 9.52 -10.36 25.43
CA PRO A 12 8.58 -9.46 26.13
C PRO A 12 8.76 -7.98 25.79
N GLU A 13 10.00 -7.51 25.62
CA GLU A 13 10.28 -6.12 25.28
C GLU A 13 9.80 -5.77 23.88
N ILE A 14 10.00 -6.68 22.91
CA ILE A 14 9.53 -6.51 21.54
C ILE A 14 8.00 -6.46 21.50
N LYS A 15 7.34 -7.35 22.27
CA LYS A 15 5.88 -7.33 22.41
C LYS A 15 5.39 -6.01 22.97
N ALA A 16 5.99 -5.50 24.04
CA ALA A 16 5.60 -4.24 24.66
C ALA A 16 5.77 -3.05 23.69
N LYS A 17 6.91 -2.99 22.98
CA LYS A 17 7.17 -1.96 21.96
C LYS A 17 6.14 -2.03 20.82
N ALA A 18 5.87 -3.22 20.29
CA ALA A 18 4.87 -3.40 19.23
C ALA A 18 3.45 -3.02 19.68
N GLN A 19 3.07 -3.34 20.93
CA GLN A 19 1.78 -2.92 21.50
C GLN A 19 1.67 -1.40 21.62
N LYS A 20 2.75 -0.72 22.04
CA LYS A 20 2.79 0.74 22.12
C LYS A 20 2.57 1.38 20.75
N ILE A 21 3.32 0.92 19.74
CA ILE A 21 3.21 1.42 18.35
C ILE A 21 1.79 1.17 17.82
N ALA A 22 1.24 -0.03 18.00
CA ALA A 22 -0.13 -0.32 17.56
C ALA A 22 -1.15 0.64 18.21
N LYS A 23 -1.00 0.93 19.51
CA LYS A 23 -1.87 1.86 20.24
C LYS A 23 -1.74 3.30 19.73
N GLU A 24 -0.52 3.75 19.44
CA GLU A 24 -0.26 5.07 18.84
C GLU A 24 -0.93 5.19 17.46
N LEU A 25 -1.03 4.09 16.72
CA LEU A 25 -1.77 4.00 15.45
C LEU A 25 -3.29 3.79 15.62
N GLY A 26 -3.81 3.78 16.84
CA GLY A 26 -5.24 3.56 17.12
C GLY A 26 -5.72 2.11 16.95
N LEU A 27 -4.81 1.14 16.93
CA LEU A 27 -5.09 -0.28 16.70
C LEU A 27 -4.67 -1.15 17.88
N SER A 28 -5.29 -2.32 18.03
CA SER A 28 -4.74 -3.37 18.90
C SER A 28 -3.66 -4.16 18.15
N LEU A 29 -2.69 -4.72 18.89
CA LEU A 29 -1.68 -5.59 18.29
C LEU A 29 -2.33 -6.79 17.57
N SER A 30 -3.40 -7.36 18.14
CA SER A 30 -4.15 -8.46 17.52
C SER A 30 -4.83 -8.05 16.21
N ALA A 31 -5.38 -6.83 16.11
CA ALA A 31 -5.94 -6.31 14.87
C ALA A 31 -4.87 -6.18 13.79
N LEU A 32 -3.67 -5.69 14.15
CA LEU A 32 -2.55 -5.57 13.23
C LEU A 32 -2.07 -6.94 12.70
N VAL A 33 -1.92 -7.93 13.60
CA VAL A 33 -1.55 -9.30 13.21
C VAL A 33 -2.60 -9.91 12.28
N ASN A 34 -3.89 -9.76 12.59
CA ASN A 34 -4.97 -10.25 11.73
C ASN A 34 -4.99 -9.56 10.35
N ALA A 35 -4.71 -8.26 10.30
CA ALA A 35 -4.60 -7.53 9.03
C ALA A 35 -3.41 -8.05 8.20
N TRP A 36 -2.28 -8.32 8.84
CA TRP A 36 -1.12 -8.90 8.16
C TRP A 36 -1.40 -10.31 7.64
N LEU A 37 -2.07 -11.17 8.40
CA LEU A 37 -2.49 -12.49 7.94
C LEU A 37 -3.43 -12.41 6.72
N LYS A 38 -4.40 -11.49 6.74
CA LYS A 38 -5.27 -11.24 5.57
C LYS A 38 -4.47 -10.78 4.36
N GLN A 39 -3.49 -9.89 4.57
CA GLN A 39 -2.63 -9.40 3.51
C GLN A 39 -1.79 -10.53 2.92
N LEU A 40 -1.19 -11.37 3.75
CA LEU A 40 -0.43 -12.55 3.33
C LEU A 40 -1.27 -13.49 2.46
N VAL A 41 -2.51 -13.80 2.88
CA VAL A 41 -3.42 -14.65 2.09
C VAL A 41 -3.76 -13.99 0.75
N ARG A 42 -3.96 -12.67 0.74
CA ARG A 42 -4.32 -11.90 -0.47
C ARG A 42 -3.17 -11.83 -1.47
N THR A 43 -1.96 -11.49 -1.01
CA THR A 43 -0.82 -11.23 -1.89
C THR A 43 0.00 -12.48 -2.19
N LYS A 44 -0.07 -13.50 -1.31
CA LYS A 44 0.79 -14.69 -1.34
C LYS A 44 2.29 -14.36 -1.35
N THR A 45 2.65 -13.18 -0.83
CA THR A 45 4.02 -12.66 -0.81
C THR A 45 4.36 -12.20 0.59
N VAL A 46 5.60 -12.45 1.00
CA VAL A 46 6.19 -11.87 2.20
C VAL A 46 7.33 -10.96 1.77
N THR A 47 7.27 -9.68 2.15
CA THR A 47 8.32 -8.70 1.86
C THR A 47 9.18 -8.50 3.09
N PHE A 48 10.48 -8.79 2.96
CA PHE A 48 11.50 -8.41 3.93
C PHE A 48 12.39 -7.36 3.26
N SER A 49 12.48 -6.18 3.85
CA SER A 49 13.39 -5.14 3.36
C SER A 49 14.15 -4.53 4.52
N THR A 50 15.46 -4.36 4.33
CA THR A 50 16.35 -3.59 5.24
C THR A 50 16.52 -2.14 4.77
N SER A 51 15.89 -1.76 3.66
CA SER A 51 16.03 -0.45 3.01
C SER A 51 14.66 0.15 2.67
N ALA A 52 14.56 1.47 2.71
CA ALA A 52 13.42 2.18 2.13
C ALA A 52 13.35 1.84 0.64
N GLU A 53 12.15 1.65 0.10
CA GLU A 53 11.97 1.44 -1.34
C GLU A 53 12.38 2.72 -2.07
N GLU A 54 13.49 2.67 -2.81
CA GLU A 54 13.92 3.77 -3.68
C GLU A 54 13.31 3.60 -5.07
N PRO A 55 12.62 4.62 -5.62
CA PRO A 55 12.16 4.59 -6.99
C PRO A 55 13.32 4.31 -7.96
N SER A 56 13.10 3.45 -8.95
CA SER A 56 14.10 3.23 -10.00
C SER A 56 14.39 4.52 -10.76
N GLU A 57 15.57 4.63 -11.39
CA GLU A 57 15.89 5.80 -12.24
C GLU A 57 14.87 6.00 -13.37
N TYR A 58 14.28 4.91 -13.86
CA TYR A 58 13.17 4.96 -14.81
C TYR A 58 11.93 5.63 -14.19
N LEU A 59 11.52 5.20 -12.99
CA LEU A 59 10.37 5.78 -12.30
C LEU A 59 10.61 7.25 -11.94
N LYS A 60 11.81 7.62 -11.47
CA LYS A 60 12.18 9.02 -11.21
C LYS A 60 12.06 9.88 -12.47
N LYS A 61 12.47 9.36 -13.63
CA LYS A 61 12.33 10.06 -14.93
C LYS A 61 10.86 10.24 -15.32
N LEU A 62 10.04 9.19 -15.18
CA LEU A 62 8.60 9.27 -15.46
C LEU A 62 7.88 10.28 -14.58
N MET A 63 8.18 10.31 -13.28
CA MET A 63 7.60 11.29 -12.35
C MET A 63 7.96 12.72 -12.74
N LYS A 64 9.22 12.98 -13.11
CA LYS A 64 9.65 14.31 -13.61
C LYS A 64 8.95 14.69 -14.91
N GLN A 65 8.68 13.73 -15.78
CA GLN A 65 7.95 13.96 -17.03
C GLN A 65 6.48 14.28 -16.75
N ALA A 66 5.82 13.49 -15.90
CA ALA A 66 4.44 13.70 -15.50
C ALA A 66 4.22 15.09 -14.88
N GLU A 67 5.15 15.55 -14.03
CA GLU A 67 5.10 16.91 -13.45
C GLU A 67 5.16 18.00 -14.53
N LYS A 68 6.06 17.85 -15.53
CA LYS A 68 6.15 18.79 -16.65
C LYS A 68 4.88 18.80 -17.50
N ASP A 69 4.31 17.62 -17.74
CA ASP A 69 3.09 17.48 -18.52
C ASP A 69 1.90 18.10 -17.78
N TYR A 70 1.81 17.92 -16.46
CA TYR A 70 0.82 18.59 -15.61
C TYR A 70 0.91 20.12 -15.72
N GLN A 71 2.10 20.69 -15.56
CA GLN A 71 2.32 22.14 -15.65
C GLN A 71 1.99 22.73 -17.04
N LYS A 72 2.14 21.93 -18.09
CA LYS A 72 1.83 22.31 -19.48
C LYS A 72 0.37 22.08 -19.85
N GLY A 73 -0.43 21.47 -18.97
CA GLY A 73 -1.81 21.05 -19.28
C GLY A 73 -1.87 19.85 -20.24
N ASN A 74 -0.76 19.11 -20.43
CA ASN A 74 -0.70 17.86 -21.17
C ASN A 74 -1.25 16.70 -20.32
N THR A 75 -2.43 16.90 -19.73
CA THR A 75 -3.09 15.93 -18.86
C THR A 75 -4.25 15.28 -19.61
N SER A 76 -4.76 14.17 -19.08
CA SER A 76 -6.09 13.72 -19.47
C SER A 76 -7.14 14.82 -19.19
N PRO A 77 -8.29 14.81 -19.88
CA PRO A 77 -9.42 15.63 -19.47
C PRO A 77 -9.89 15.25 -18.06
N ALA A 78 -10.64 16.14 -17.42
CA ALA A 78 -11.34 15.82 -16.18
C ALA A 78 -12.60 15.00 -16.50
N PHE A 79 -12.89 13.99 -15.68
CA PHE A 79 -14.04 13.11 -15.81
C PHE A 79 -14.97 13.28 -14.63
N LYS A 80 -16.28 13.15 -14.85
CA LYS A 80 -17.30 13.21 -13.79
C LYS A 80 -17.53 11.86 -13.12
N THR A 81 -17.23 10.77 -13.85
CA THR A 81 -17.44 9.39 -13.41
C THR A 81 -16.24 8.51 -13.76
N GLY A 82 -16.12 7.36 -13.09
CA GLY A 82 -15.07 6.38 -13.40
C GLY A 82 -15.27 5.74 -14.77
N GLU A 83 -16.52 5.56 -15.19
CA GLU A 83 -16.90 5.00 -16.48
C GLU A 83 -16.42 5.87 -17.65
N GLU A 84 -16.55 7.19 -17.51
CA GLU A 84 -16.03 8.15 -18.49
C GLU A 84 -14.50 8.05 -18.63
N ALA A 85 -13.78 7.96 -17.51
CA ALA A 85 -12.33 7.81 -17.49
C ALA A 85 -11.88 6.50 -18.18
N VAL A 86 -12.55 5.39 -17.87
CA VAL A 86 -12.27 4.08 -18.48
C VAL A 86 -12.58 4.10 -19.99
N ALA A 87 -13.68 4.72 -20.41
CA ALA A 87 -14.02 4.84 -21.82
C ALA A 87 -12.99 5.68 -22.60
N TRP A 88 -12.43 6.73 -21.97
CA TRP A 88 -11.35 7.51 -22.56
C TRP A 88 -10.06 6.70 -22.70
N LEU A 89 -9.66 5.95 -21.66
CA LEU A 89 -8.45 5.11 -21.68
C LEU A 89 -8.52 4.05 -22.79
N LYS A 90 -9.67 3.38 -22.94
CA LYS A 90 -9.90 2.41 -24.03
C LYS A 90 -9.70 3.02 -25.42
N LYS A 91 -10.08 4.29 -25.60
CA LYS A 91 -9.84 5.02 -26.87
C LYS A 91 -8.37 5.35 -27.09
N GLN A 92 -7.56 5.43 -26.03
CA GLN A 92 -6.10 5.63 -26.12
C GLN A 92 -5.33 4.32 -26.36
N GLY A 93 -6.00 3.17 -26.36
CA GLY A 93 -5.34 1.86 -26.52
C GLY A 93 -4.66 1.36 -25.24
N VAL A 94 -5.08 1.88 -24.07
CA VAL A 94 -4.67 1.41 -22.74
C VAL A 94 -5.73 0.46 -22.17
#